data_AF-A0A3Q4HLZ7-F1
#
_entry.id   AF-A0A3Q4HLZ7-F1
#
_cell.length_a   1.000
_cell.length_b   1.000
_cell.length_c   1.000
_cell.angle_alpha   90.00
_cell.angle_beta   90.00
_cell.angle_gamma   90.00
#
_symmetry.space_group_name_H-M   'P 1'
#
loop_
_entity.id
_entity.type
_entity.pdbx_description
1 polymer ?
#
loop_
_entity_poly.entity_id
_entity_poly.type
_entity_poly.pdbx_seq_one_letter_code
_entity_poly.pdbx_strand_id
1 'polypeptide(L)'
;MAEKEFARLRAEFMSTVSQKNLKQLLEALVTDGILNVTEESISKRVALLITNKTFNGYSTRHGAEKDEYEMHCMLADLGYDVVKYRNLTVKEIEKALQKFSKHPHLVHTDSVFVVIMSHGSLKGVCGTDCKPFEIENIYKSLNTENCPALHNKPKVIIIQACRGEMSHMALILSNILLRYSKSLLMWITLRNCSEK
;
A
#
# COMPACT_ATOMS: atom_id res chain seq x y z
N MET A 1 7.06 -23.79 13.00
CA MET A 1 5.77 -23.94 12.30
C MET A 1 5.28 -22.58 11.79
N ALA A 2 5.22 -21.56 12.66
CA ALA A 2 4.87 -20.19 12.30
C ALA A 2 5.74 -19.56 11.18
N GLU A 3 7.08 -19.68 11.23
CA GLU A 3 7.95 -19.08 10.19
C GLU A 3 7.69 -19.62 8.77
N LYS A 4 7.41 -20.92 8.64
CA LYS A 4 7.08 -21.55 7.34
C LYS A 4 5.74 -21.08 6.80
N GLU A 5 4.77 -20.88 7.69
CA GLU A 5 3.47 -20.31 7.37
C GLU A 5 3.58 -18.83 6.97
N PHE A 6 4.39 -18.04 7.69
CA PHE A 6 4.70 -16.66 7.33
C PHE A 6 5.39 -16.55 5.97
N ALA A 7 6.36 -17.44 5.68
CA ALA A 7 7.03 -17.48 4.38
C ALA A 7 6.05 -17.82 3.25
N ARG A 8 5.13 -18.76 3.47
CA ARG A 8 4.07 -19.11 2.52
C ARG A 8 3.11 -17.93 2.27
N LEU A 9 2.60 -17.31 3.32
CA LEU A 9 1.67 -16.16 3.22
C LEU A 9 2.34 -14.96 2.54
N ARG A 10 3.63 -14.74 2.81
CA ARG A 10 4.45 -13.75 2.12
C ARG A 10 4.54 -14.04 0.61
N ALA A 11 4.82 -15.28 0.23
CA ALA A 11 4.87 -15.68 -1.18
C ALA A 11 3.49 -15.52 -1.86
N GLU A 12 2.41 -15.86 -1.15
CA GLU A 12 1.04 -15.70 -1.63
C GLU A 12 0.69 -14.22 -1.84
N PHE A 13 1.06 -13.33 -0.90
CA PHE A 13 0.91 -11.88 -1.07
C PHE A 13 1.63 -11.37 -2.31
N MET A 14 2.92 -11.71 -2.46
CA MET A 14 3.72 -11.24 -3.59
C MET A 14 3.23 -11.81 -4.92
N SER A 15 2.71 -13.06 -4.93
CA SER A 15 2.06 -13.65 -6.09
C SER A 15 0.74 -12.96 -6.42
N THR A 16 0.00 -12.58 -5.40
CA THR A 16 -1.30 -11.92 -5.51
C THR A 16 -1.15 -10.51 -6.06
N VAL A 17 -0.22 -9.73 -5.50
CA VAL A 17 0.19 -8.43 -6.01
C VAL A 17 1.32 -8.60 -7.05
N SER A 18 1.27 -9.63 -7.89
CA SER A 18 2.32 -9.82 -8.89
C SER A 18 2.26 -8.74 -9.97
N GLN A 19 3.38 -8.52 -10.64
CA GLN A 19 3.47 -7.61 -11.79
C GLN A 19 2.41 -7.93 -12.84
N LYS A 20 2.14 -9.22 -13.10
CA LYS A 20 1.10 -9.67 -14.03
C LYS A 20 -0.28 -9.18 -13.59
N ASN A 21 -0.64 -9.38 -12.33
CA ASN A 21 -1.95 -9.00 -11.81
C ASN A 21 -2.13 -7.48 -11.76
N LEU A 22 -1.07 -6.72 -11.41
CA LEU A 22 -1.12 -5.26 -11.43
C LEU A 22 -1.19 -4.70 -12.86
N LYS A 23 -0.48 -5.30 -13.83
CA LYS A 23 -0.60 -4.94 -15.25
C LYS A 23 -2.02 -5.18 -15.75
N GLN A 24 -2.58 -6.36 -15.49
CA GLN A 24 -3.96 -6.68 -15.86
C GLN A 24 -4.97 -5.73 -15.22
N LEU A 25 -4.75 -5.33 -13.96
CA LEU A 25 -5.58 -4.34 -13.29
C LEU A 25 -5.50 -2.97 -13.98
N LEU A 26 -4.30 -2.48 -14.30
CA LEU A 26 -4.13 -1.21 -15.01
C LEU A 26 -4.75 -1.27 -16.41
N GLU A 27 -4.56 -2.37 -17.15
CA GLU A 27 -5.18 -2.62 -18.46
C GLU A 27 -6.70 -2.63 -18.39
N ALA A 28 -7.29 -3.23 -17.35
CA ALA A 28 -8.73 -3.18 -17.12
C ALA A 28 -9.23 -1.75 -16.87
N LEU A 29 -8.49 -0.94 -16.08
CA LEU A 29 -8.84 0.47 -15.85
C LEU A 29 -8.74 1.32 -17.12
N VAL A 30 -7.80 1.02 -18.03
CA VAL A 30 -7.73 1.64 -19.36
C VAL A 30 -8.94 1.25 -20.19
N THR A 31 -9.25 -0.05 -20.24
CA THR A 31 -10.35 -0.60 -21.05
C THR A 31 -11.70 -0.06 -20.61
N ASP A 32 -11.91 0.11 -19.29
CA ASP A 32 -13.12 0.69 -18.71
C ASP A 32 -13.23 2.22 -18.91
N GLY A 33 -12.23 2.86 -19.53
CA GLY A 33 -12.18 4.32 -19.72
C GLY A 33 -11.97 5.10 -18.42
N ILE A 34 -11.52 4.43 -17.35
CA ILE A 34 -11.25 5.04 -16.04
C ILE A 34 -9.86 5.66 -16.02
N LEU A 35 -8.88 5.02 -16.65
CA LEU A 35 -7.50 5.48 -16.77
C LEU A 35 -7.28 6.08 -18.17
N ASN A 36 -7.02 7.39 -18.24
CA ASN A 36 -6.58 8.03 -19.49
C ASN A 36 -5.05 8.09 -19.51
N VAL A 37 -4.43 7.27 -20.36
CA VAL A 37 -2.98 7.05 -20.36
C VAL A 37 -2.34 7.75 -21.55
N THR A 38 -1.35 8.60 -21.29
CA THR A 38 -0.47 9.20 -22.29
C THR A 38 0.99 8.92 -21.92
N GLU A 39 1.91 9.07 -22.88
CA GLU A 39 3.35 8.98 -22.57
C GLU A 39 3.79 10.01 -21.52
N GLU A 40 3.20 11.21 -21.57
CA GLU A 40 3.40 12.25 -20.57
C GLU A 40 2.92 11.79 -19.19
N SER A 41 1.71 11.22 -19.08
CA SER A 41 1.16 10.78 -17.79
C SER A 41 1.97 9.64 -17.19
N ILE A 42 2.43 8.70 -18.03
CA ILE A 42 3.33 7.60 -17.63
C ILE A 42 4.64 8.18 -17.08
N SER A 43 5.26 9.15 -17.75
CA SER A 43 6.52 9.76 -17.31
C SER A 43 6.42 10.50 -15.96
N LYS A 44 5.19 10.77 -15.51
CA LYS A 44 4.87 11.46 -14.25
C LYS A 44 4.22 10.54 -13.22
N ARG A 45 4.17 9.23 -13.47
CA ARG A 45 3.72 8.28 -12.47
C ARG A 45 4.63 8.32 -11.25
N VAL A 46 4.01 8.40 -10.07
CA VAL A 46 4.72 8.40 -8.79
C VAL A 46 4.00 7.48 -7.81
N ALA A 47 4.77 6.75 -7.02
CA ALA A 47 4.28 5.85 -5.99
C ALA A 47 4.91 6.17 -4.64
N LEU A 48 4.16 5.93 -3.56
CA LEU A 48 4.66 6.00 -2.19
C LEU A 48 4.86 4.59 -1.65
N LEU A 49 6.04 4.30 -1.11
CA LEU A 49 6.36 3.01 -0.49
C LEU A 49 6.89 3.24 0.93
N ILE A 50 6.11 2.83 1.94
CA ILE A 50 6.47 2.92 3.35
C ILE A 50 6.68 1.51 3.92
N THR A 51 7.87 1.25 4.46
CA THR A 51 8.21 -0.04 5.07
C THR A 51 8.66 0.13 6.51
N ASN A 52 7.87 -0.33 7.47
CA ASN A 52 8.30 -0.42 8.87
C ASN A 52 8.77 -1.84 9.16
N LYS A 53 10.06 -1.97 9.53
CA LYS A 53 10.75 -3.23 9.84
C LYS A 53 11.05 -3.34 11.33
N THR A 54 11.61 -2.30 11.93
CA THR A 54 12.08 -2.28 13.33
C THR A 54 11.19 -1.38 14.18
N PHE A 55 10.81 -1.84 15.38
CA PHE A 55 9.83 -1.18 16.24
C PHE A 55 10.36 -1.10 17.69
N ASN A 56 9.90 -0.11 18.44
CA ASN A 56 10.35 0.13 19.82
C ASN A 56 9.67 -0.78 20.86
N GLY A 57 8.68 -1.59 20.45
CA GLY A 57 7.94 -2.50 21.35
C GLY A 57 7.27 -3.67 20.65
N TYR A 58 7.43 -3.81 19.34
CA TYR A 58 7.03 -4.98 18.57
C TYR A 58 8.25 -5.67 17.99
N SER A 59 8.07 -6.91 17.56
CA SER A 59 9.13 -7.67 16.93
C SER A 59 9.59 -7.07 15.61
N THR A 60 10.82 -7.42 15.23
CA THR A 60 11.37 -7.06 13.94
C THR A 60 10.75 -7.90 12.83
N ARG A 61 10.29 -7.25 11.75
CA ARG A 61 9.73 -7.93 10.59
C ARG A 61 10.83 -8.49 9.69
N HIS A 62 11.30 -9.69 10.00
CA HIS A 62 12.26 -10.40 9.15
C HIS A 62 11.72 -10.58 7.72
N GLY A 63 12.58 -10.34 6.73
CA GLY A 63 12.22 -10.37 5.31
C GLY A 63 11.62 -9.08 4.74
N ALA A 64 11.26 -8.08 5.56
CA ALA A 64 10.64 -6.84 5.06
C ALA A 64 11.46 -6.14 3.96
N GLU A 65 12.79 -6.20 4.01
CA GLU A 65 13.68 -5.64 2.98
C GLU A 65 13.52 -6.31 1.62
N LYS A 66 13.31 -7.63 1.61
CA LYS A 66 13.06 -8.36 0.35
C LYS A 66 11.69 -8.01 -0.23
N ASP A 67 10.66 -7.80 0.62
CA ASP A 67 9.33 -7.40 0.13
C ASP A 67 9.40 -6.00 -0.47
N GLU A 68 10.11 -5.10 0.22
CA GLU A 68 10.31 -3.73 -0.25
C GLU A 68 11.07 -3.69 -1.56
N TYR A 69 12.12 -4.49 -1.71
CA TYR A 69 12.87 -4.58 -2.96
C TYR A 69 12.00 -5.08 -4.11
N GLU A 70 11.28 -6.18 -3.91
CA GLU A 70 10.39 -6.75 -4.94
C GLU A 70 9.26 -5.79 -5.32
N MET A 71 8.64 -5.14 -4.32
CA MET A 71 7.60 -4.13 -4.54
C MET A 71 8.15 -2.90 -5.29
N HIS A 72 9.34 -2.43 -4.93
CA HIS A 72 9.99 -1.32 -5.61
C HIS A 72 10.27 -1.65 -7.08
N CYS A 73 10.90 -2.80 -7.36
CA CYS A 73 11.17 -3.24 -8.72
C CYS A 73 9.88 -3.33 -9.54
N MET A 74 8.84 -3.93 -8.97
CA MET A 74 7.55 -4.04 -9.65
C MET A 74 6.92 -2.68 -9.97
N LEU A 75 6.90 -1.74 -9.02
CA LEU A 75 6.35 -0.40 -9.26
C LEU A 75 7.18 0.36 -10.31
N ALA A 76 8.50 0.25 -10.27
CA ALA A 76 9.39 0.83 -11.26
C ALA A 76 9.14 0.24 -12.66
N ASP A 77 8.97 -1.08 -12.77
CA ASP A 77 8.65 -1.77 -14.03
C ASP A 77 7.27 -1.41 -14.59
N LEU A 78 6.38 -0.87 -13.75
CA LEU A 78 5.07 -0.30 -14.14
C LEU A 78 5.16 1.19 -14.50
N GLY A 79 6.36 1.78 -14.46
CA GLY A 79 6.65 3.15 -14.85
C GLY A 79 6.52 4.17 -13.72
N TYR A 80 6.42 3.76 -12.46
CA TYR A 80 6.30 4.69 -11.32
C TYR A 80 7.68 5.09 -10.77
N ASP A 81 7.87 6.38 -10.55
CA ASP A 81 8.93 6.89 -9.67
C ASP A 81 8.57 6.61 -8.20
N VAL A 82 9.40 5.87 -7.47
CA VAL A 82 9.04 5.32 -6.16
C VAL A 82 9.68 6.14 -5.03
N VAL A 83 8.86 6.90 -4.31
CA VAL A 83 9.24 7.62 -3.09
C VAL A 83 9.22 6.64 -1.90
N LYS A 84 10.41 6.32 -1.37
CA LYS A 84 10.58 5.32 -0.31
C LYS A 84 10.80 5.96 1.06
N TYR A 85 10.16 5.38 2.10
CA TYR A 85 10.44 5.66 3.49
C TYR A 85 10.53 4.36 4.31
N ARG A 86 11.36 4.36 5.35
CA ARG A 86 11.53 3.22 6.26
C ARG A 86 11.36 3.63 7.71
N ASN A 87 10.79 2.75 8.51
CA ASN A 87 10.73 2.84 9.97
C ASN A 87 10.16 4.16 10.52
N LEU A 88 9.00 4.56 10.00
CA LEU A 88 8.28 5.75 10.40
C LEU A 88 7.37 5.52 11.63
N THR A 89 7.39 6.47 12.56
CA THR A 89 6.33 6.63 13.58
C THR A 89 5.02 7.04 12.94
N VAL A 90 3.90 6.96 13.67
CA VAL A 90 2.59 7.40 13.17
C VAL A 90 2.61 8.86 12.66
N LYS A 91 3.24 9.77 13.41
CA LYS A 91 3.37 11.18 13.02
C LYS A 91 4.19 11.36 11.74
N GLU A 92 5.17 10.49 11.50
CA GLU A 92 5.98 10.54 10.30
C GLU A 92 5.27 9.91 9.10
N ILE A 93 4.45 8.86 9.30
CA ILE A 93 3.57 8.32 8.26
C ILE A 93 2.61 9.41 7.77
N GLU A 94 1.99 10.13 8.69
CA GLU A 94 1.11 11.26 8.35
C GLU A 94 1.85 12.33 7.53
N LYS A 95 3.05 12.74 7.97
CA LYS A 95 3.88 13.70 7.22
C LYS A 95 4.29 13.18 5.84
N ALA A 96 4.60 11.90 5.72
CA ALA A 96 4.96 11.28 4.44
C ALA A 96 3.79 11.34 3.45
N LEU A 97 2.57 11.04 3.92
CA LEU A 97 1.34 11.17 3.12
C LEU A 97 1.06 12.62 2.74
N GLN A 98 1.19 13.57 3.68
CA GLN A 98 1.02 15.01 3.41
C GLN A 98 2.05 15.55 2.42
N LYS A 99 3.30 15.05 2.46
CA LYS A 99 4.33 15.40 1.48
C LYS A 99 4.02 14.79 0.12
N PHE A 100 3.58 13.54 0.10
CA PHE A 100 3.20 12.84 -1.12
C PHE A 100 2.00 13.50 -1.82
N SER A 101 0.96 13.91 -1.07
CA SER A 101 -0.23 14.59 -1.63
C SER A 101 0.08 15.94 -2.29
N LYS A 102 1.28 16.49 -2.06
CA LYS A 102 1.80 17.72 -2.67
C LYS A 102 2.88 17.48 -3.72
N HIS A 103 3.10 16.22 -4.11
CA HIS A 103 4.16 15.89 -5.06
C HIS A 103 3.86 16.51 -6.45
N PRO A 104 4.83 17.19 -7.09
CA PRO A 104 4.56 17.97 -8.31
C PRO A 104 4.10 17.11 -9.49
N HIS A 105 4.52 15.84 -9.54
CA HIS A 105 4.07 14.92 -10.60
C HIS A 105 2.57 14.59 -10.53
N LEU A 106 1.90 14.76 -9.39
CA LEU A 106 0.49 14.33 -9.23
C LEU A 106 -0.47 15.06 -10.16
N VAL A 107 -0.17 16.30 -10.56
CA VAL A 107 -1.01 17.05 -11.49
C VAL A 107 -1.04 16.39 -12.88
N HIS A 108 0.07 15.76 -13.28
CA HIS A 108 0.27 15.19 -14.60
C HIS A 108 0.17 13.67 -14.65
N THR A 109 0.23 12.98 -13.49
CA THR A 109 0.06 11.52 -13.44
C THR A 109 -1.34 11.08 -13.86
N ASP A 110 -1.47 9.85 -14.34
CA ASP A 110 -2.77 9.19 -14.58
C ASP A 110 -3.28 8.44 -13.33
N SER A 111 -2.38 8.02 -12.45
CA SER A 111 -2.68 7.17 -11.29
C SER A 111 -1.57 7.21 -10.26
N VAL A 112 -1.83 6.67 -9.07
CA VAL A 112 -0.82 6.50 -8.02
C VAL A 112 -0.94 5.15 -7.33
N PHE A 113 0.20 4.66 -6.83
CA PHE A 113 0.25 3.59 -5.84
C PHE A 113 0.69 4.15 -4.49
N VAL A 114 0.03 3.69 -3.42
CA VAL A 114 0.47 3.93 -2.04
C VAL A 114 0.55 2.59 -1.35
N VAL A 115 1.77 2.16 -1.04
CA VAL A 115 2.07 0.87 -0.43
C VAL A 115 2.59 1.07 0.98
N ILE A 116 1.95 0.44 1.95
CA ILE A 116 2.37 0.48 3.36
C ILE A 116 2.53 -0.94 3.89
N MET A 117 3.73 -1.28 4.32
CA MET A 117 4.08 -2.59 4.86
C MET A 117 4.56 -2.44 6.30
N SER A 118 3.78 -2.92 7.26
CA SER A 118 4.08 -2.77 8.69
C SER A 118 3.49 -3.92 9.52
N HIS A 119 3.64 -3.86 10.84
CA HIS A 119 2.68 -4.49 11.75
C HIS A 119 1.34 -3.79 11.64
N GLY A 120 0.28 -4.41 12.15
CA GLY A 120 -1.02 -3.75 12.18
C GLY A 120 -1.88 -4.19 13.35
N SER A 121 -2.98 -3.49 13.48
CA SER A 121 -3.95 -3.56 14.57
C SER A 121 -5.36 -3.53 13.99
N LEU A 122 -6.38 -3.72 14.83
CA LEU A 122 -7.78 -3.60 14.41
C LEU A 122 -8.07 -2.25 13.74
N LYS A 123 -7.38 -1.19 14.17
CA LYS A 123 -7.56 0.19 13.70
C LYS A 123 -6.79 0.51 12.41
N GLY A 124 -5.68 -0.16 12.13
CA GLY A 124 -4.87 0.10 10.94
C GLY A 124 -3.40 -0.30 11.09
N VAL A 125 -2.52 0.38 10.37
CA VAL A 125 -1.08 0.06 10.31
C VAL A 125 -0.33 0.65 11.51
N CYS A 126 0.66 -0.05 12.04
CA CYS A 126 1.41 0.44 13.20
C CYS A 126 2.60 1.31 12.76
N GLY A 127 2.81 2.43 13.45
CA GLY A 127 4.09 3.15 13.43
C GLY A 127 5.18 2.41 14.23
N THR A 128 6.43 2.84 14.10
CA THR A 128 7.55 2.30 14.91
C THR A 128 7.43 2.60 16.41
N ASP A 129 6.61 3.59 16.75
CA ASP A 129 6.17 3.93 18.11
C ASP A 129 5.03 3.04 18.63
N CYS A 130 4.71 1.94 17.91
CA CYS A 130 3.68 0.96 18.23
C CYS A 130 2.25 1.54 18.34
N LYS A 131 2.03 2.75 17.82
CA LYS A 131 0.71 3.38 17.74
C LYS A 131 0.04 3.03 16.42
N PRO A 132 -1.31 2.89 16.39
CA PRO A 132 -2.03 2.66 15.16
C PRO A 132 -2.20 3.96 14.36
N PHE A 133 -1.98 3.88 13.05
CA PHE A 133 -2.41 4.84 12.06
C PHE A 133 -3.60 4.27 11.30
N GLU A 134 -4.75 4.93 11.42
CA GLU A 134 -6.01 4.44 10.88
C GLU A 134 -6.02 4.43 9.36
N ILE A 135 -6.58 3.38 8.77
CA ILE A 135 -6.68 3.25 7.30
C ILE A 135 -7.48 4.42 6.72
N GLU A 136 -8.49 4.90 7.45
CA GLU A 136 -9.29 6.07 7.11
C GLU A 136 -8.46 7.34 6.87
N ASN A 137 -7.37 7.51 7.62
CA ASN A 137 -6.48 8.66 7.46
C ASN A 137 -5.67 8.59 6.16
N ILE A 138 -5.38 7.39 5.65
CA ILE A 138 -4.74 7.21 4.33
C ILE A 138 -5.71 7.73 3.24
N TYR A 139 -6.98 7.35 3.30
CA TYR A 139 -7.98 7.83 2.35
C TYR A 139 -8.19 9.33 2.43
N LYS A 140 -8.35 9.86 3.65
CA LYS A 140 -8.55 11.28 3.87
C LYS A 140 -7.41 12.09 3.27
N SER A 141 -6.16 11.63 3.43
CA SER A 141 -4.98 12.30 2.86
C SER A 141 -4.94 12.34 1.33
N LEU A 142 -5.65 11.43 0.65
CA LEU A 142 -5.63 11.26 -0.81
C LEU A 142 -6.98 11.56 -1.47
N ASN A 143 -7.97 12.02 -0.70
CA ASN A 143 -9.29 12.37 -1.22
C ASN A 143 -9.23 13.67 -2.04
N THR A 144 -10.31 14.00 -2.75
CA THR A 144 -10.38 15.20 -3.58
C THR A 144 -10.13 16.50 -2.81
N GLU A 145 -10.57 16.57 -1.56
CA GLU A 145 -10.43 17.75 -0.72
C GLU A 145 -8.97 18.01 -0.32
N ASN A 146 -8.26 16.98 0.13
CA ASN A 146 -6.89 17.09 0.63
C ASN A 146 -5.82 16.87 -0.45
N CYS A 147 -6.19 16.27 -1.58
CA CYS A 147 -5.33 16.05 -2.74
C CYS A 147 -6.07 16.30 -4.07
N PRO A 148 -6.40 17.56 -4.40
CA PRO A 148 -7.13 17.89 -5.63
C PRO A 148 -6.43 17.42 -6.92
N ALA A 149 -5.10 17.32 -6.91
CA ALA A 149 -4.31 16.82 -8.03
C ALA A 149 -4.66 15.36 -8.43
N LEU A 150 -5.26 14.60 -7.50
CA LEU A 150 -5.72 13.23 -7.71
C LEU A 150 -7.22 13.14 -7.98
N HIS A 151 -7.93 14.24 -8.18
CA HIS A 151 -9.35 14.22 -8.53
C HIS A 151 -9.59 13.37 -9.79
N ASN A 152 -10.57 12.45 -9.73
CA ASN A 152 -10.90 11.48 -10.79
C ASN A 152 -9.77 10.52 -11.24
N LYS A 153 -8.60 10.54 -10.58
CA LYS A 153 -7.47 9.65 -10.90
C LYS A 153 -7.48 8.40 -10.03
N PRO A 154 -7.25 7.20 -10.59
CA PRO A 154 -7.09 5.97 -9.82
C PRO A 154 -6.03 6.07 -8.72
N LYS A 155 -6.44 5.70 -7.51
CA LYS A 155 -5.59 5.57 -6.33
C LYS A 155 -5.56 4.11 -5.92
N VAL A 156 -4.41 3.45 -6.06
CA VAL A 156 -4.24 2.05 -5.66
C VAL A 156 -3.51 2.00 -4.33
N ILE A 157 -4.22 1.60 -3.27
CA ILE A 157 -3.64 1.51 -1.92
C ILE A 157 -3.39 0.05 -1.61
N ILE A 158 -2.15 -0.29 -1.27
CA ILE A 158 -1.72 -1.64 -0.92
C ILE A 158 -1.25 -1.65 0.54
N ILE A 159 -1.88 -2.47 1.37
CA ILE A 159 -1.53 -2.56 2.79
C ILE A 159 -1.16 -3.99 3.13
N GLN A 160 0.08 -4.20 3.57
CA GLN A 160 0.58 -5.47 4.08
C GLN A 160 0.78 -5.36 5.59
N ALA A 161 -0.28 -5.65 6.34
CA ALA A 161 -0.31 -5.52 7.80
C ALA A 161 -1.28 -6.52 8.44
N CYS A 162 -1.11 -6.76 9.73
CA CYS A 162 -2.06 -7.56 10.51
C CYS A 162 -3.25 -6.72 10.97
N ARG A 163 -4.36 -7.34 11.38
CA ARG A 163 -5.54 -6.63 11.93
C ARG A 163 -5.76 -6.85 13.44
N GLY A 164 -4.73 -7.23 14.17
CA GLY A 164 -4.81 -7.63 15.58
C GLY A 164 -5.02 -9.14 15.76
N GLU A 165 -5.07 -9.59 17.01
CA GLU A 165 -5.32 -10.99 17.37
C GLU A 165 -6.82 -11.31 17.23
N MET A 166 -7.18 -12.02 16.16
CA MET A 166 -8.39 -12.84 16.18
C MET A 166 -7.95 -14.28 16.41
N SER A 167 -8.13 -14.77 17.63
CA SER A 167 -7.90 -16.17 18.05
C SER A 167 -8.84 -17.18 17.37
N HIS A 168 -9.59 -16.80 16.33
CA HIS A 168 -10.57 -17.66 15.68
C HIS A 168 -10.41 -17.60 14.15
N MET A 169 -9.90 -18.70 13.61
CA MET A 169 -10.19 -19.31 12.30
C MET A 169 -11.08 -18.49 11.34
N ALA A 170 -10.53 -17.43 10.79
CA ALA A 170 -11.01 -16.86 9.54
C ALA A 170 -9.82 -16.21 8.84
N LEU A 171 -9.30 -16.89 7.81
CA LEU A 171 -8.73 -16.17 6.68
C LEU A 171 -9.85 -15.24 6.19
N ILE A 172 -9.88 -14.00 6.67
CA ILE A 172 -10.48 -12.95 5.85
C ILE A 172 -9.40 -12.65 4.80
N LEU A 173 -9.27 -13.56 3.82
CA LEU A 173 -8.83 -13.22 2.47
C LEU A 173 -9.90 -12.33 1.89
N SER A 174 -9.96 -11.14 2.47
CA SER A 174 -10.63 -10.01 1.93
C SER A 174 -9.73 -9.57 0.79
N ASN A 175 -9.84 -10.25 -0.36
CA ASN A 175 -9.74 -9.58 -1.65
C ASN A 175 -10.91 -8.58 -1.74
N ILE A 176 -11.09 -7.72 -0.74
CA ILE A 176 -12.06 -6.65 -0.81
C ILE A 176 -11.34 -5.55 -1.56
N LEU A 177 -11.50 -5.64 -2.87
CA LEU A 177 -11.42 -4.51 -3.76
C LEU A 177 -12.53 -3.55 -3.32
N LEU A 178 -12.30 -2.80 -2.23
CA LEU A 178 -13.23 -1.77 -1.77
C LEU A 178 -13.16 -0.65 -2.81
N ARG A 179 -14.05 -0.71 -3.79
CA ARG A 179 -14.39 0.42 -4.66
C ARG A 179 -15.13 1.44 -3.79
N TYR A 180 -14.38 2.24 -3.03
CA TYR A 180 -14.92 3.35 -2.23
C TYR A 180 -15.54 4.43 -3.13
N SER A 181 -15.04 4.55 -4.36
CA SER A 181 -15.49 5.46 -5.42
C SER A 181 -14.97 4.93 -6.77
N LYS A 182 -15.44 5.47 -7.90
CA LYS A 182 -15.01 5.11 -9.27
C LYS A 182 -13.48 5.13 -9.47
N SER A 183 -12.73 5.80 -8.59
CA SER A 183 -11.29 6.07 -8.74
C SER A 183 -10.43 5.62 -7.55
N LEU A 184 -10.95 4.78 -6.63
CA LEU A 184 -10.19 4.28 -5.49
C LEU A 184 -10.27 2.77 -5.44
N LEU A 185 -9.12 2.12 -5.57
CA LEU A 185 -8.97 0.68 -5.52
C LEU A 185 -8.06 0.34 -4.35
N MET A 186 -8.49 -0.57 -3.49
CA MET A 186 -7.67 -1.00 -2.37
C MET A 186 -7.39 -2.49 -2.46
N TRP A 187 -6.12 -2.85 -2.25
CA TRP A 187 -5.68 -4.21 -1.98
C TRP A 187 -5.13 -4.28 -0.56
N ILE A 188 -5.94 -4.75 0.39
CA ILE A 188 -5.41 -5.12 1.71
C ILE A 188 -5.09 -6.60 1.68
N THR A 189 -3.86 -6.95 2.04
CA THR A 189 -3.57 -8.33 2.46
C THR A 189 -3.43 -8.34 3.96
N LEU A 190 -4.43 -8.95 4.58
CA LEU A 190 -4.57 -9.08 6.01
C LEU A 190 -3.78 -10.29 6.48
N ARG A 191 -2.82 -10.06 7.37
CA ARG A 191 -2.09 -11.14 8.06
C ARG A 191 -2.71 -11.40 9.43
N ASN A 192 -2.71 -12.67 9.86
CA ASN A 192 -2.74 -12.97 11.29
C ASN A 192 -1.32 -12.76 11.82
N CYS A 193 -1.15 -11.88 12.81
CA CYS A 193 0.08 -11.82 13.58
C CYS A 193 -0.12 -12.71 14.79
N SER A 194 0.53 -13.87 14.82
CA SER A 194 0.83 -14.55 16.08
C SER A 194 2.29 -14.24 16.40
N GLU A 195 2.54 -13.28 17.28
CA GLU A 195 3.84 -13.15 17.94
C GLU A 195 3.67 -12.91 19.43
N LYS A 196 3.09 -13.89 20.11
CA LYS A 196 3.72 -14.71 21.17
C LYS A 196 2.70 -15.71 21.70
#